data_AF-A0A4Q7CRL6-F1
#
_entry.id   AF-A0A4Q7CRL6-F1
#
_cell.length_a   1.000
_cell.length_b   1.000
_cell.length_c   1.000
_cell.angle_alpha   90.00
_cell.angle_beta   90.00
_cell.angle_gamma   90.00
#
_symmetry.space_group_name_H-M   'P 1'
#
loop_
_entity.id
_entity.type
_entity.pdbx_description
1 polymer ?
#
loop_
_entity_poly.entity_id
_entity_poly.type
_entity_poly.pdbx_seq_one_letter_code
_entity_poly.pdbx_strand_id
1 'polypeptide(L)'
;MDITWVEIAFGTIVIFAQGLSLWFMYFLFKKLKKPKLAAPAYSPGTGLDGKAFPVLSTFTGLRGVPWIAVATNSLSPVFRLDGKQLIYRVIRQRQRLLSDVLRVDTRSAYGTFNLVFEFADSPFTFIVNLGSPLRVTYVLSILPPNIPLSERAQAARIMKVDQ
;
A
#
# COMPACT_ATOMS: atom_id res chain seq x y z
N MET A 1 -36.83 -17.76 -42.66
CA MET A 1 -36.93 -17.91 -41.19
C MET A 1 -37.53 -16.61 -40.71
N ASP A 2 -38.82 -16.60 -40.44
CA ASP A 2 -39.55 -15.36 -40.16
C ASP A 2 -39.41 -15.05 -38.69
N ILE A 3 -38.58 -14.06 -38.38
CA ILE A 3 -38.41 -13.57 -37.00
C ILE A 3 -39.70 -12.86 -36.62
N THR A 4 -40.37 -13.38 -35.60
CA THR A 4 -41.64 -12.82 -35.14
C THR A 4 -41.41 -11.60 -34.25
N TRP A 5 -42.38 -10.69 -34.19
CA TRP A 5 -42.33 -9.51 -33.31
C TRP A 5 -42.11 -9.88 -31.84
N VAL A 6 -42.56 -11.06 -31.42
CA VAL A 6 -42.36 -11.59 -30.07
C VAL A 6 -40.90 -11.95 -29.81
N GLU A 7 -40.20 -12.53 -30.78
CA GLU A 7 -38.76 -12.84 -30.67
C GLU A 7 -37.91 -11.58 -30.62
N ILE A 8 -38.27 -10.56 -31.42
CA ILE A 8 -37.62 -9.25 -31.38
C ILE A 8 -37.81 -8.60 -30.01
N ALA A 9 -39.04 -8.58 -29.48
CA ALA A 9 -39.37 -8.03 -28.18
C ALA A 9 -38.65 -8.77 -27.04
N PHE A 10 -38.62 -10.10 -27.08
CA PHE A 10 -37.93 -10.90 -26.09
C PHE A 10 -36.41 -10.67 -26.12
N GLY A 11 -35.82 -10.64 -27.32
CA GLY A 11 -34.39 -10.33 -27.50
C GLY A 11 -34.03 -8.95 -26.97
N THR A 12 -34.86 -7.94 -27.21
CA THR A 12 -34.63 -6.59 -26.67
C THR A 12 -34.69 -6.58 -25.14
N ILE A 13 -35.69 -7.23 -24.53
CA ILE A 13 -35.82 -7.32 -23.07
C ILE A 13 -34.58 -7.97 -22.44
N VAL A 14 -34.08 -9.06 -23.04
CA VAL A 14 -32.88 -9.75 -22.54
C VAL A 14 -31.63 -8.87 -22.62
N ILE A 15 -31.44 -8.13 -23.72
CA ILE A 15 -30.30 -7.21 -23.87
C ILE A 15 -30.37 -6.10 -22.83
N PHE A 16 -31.56 -5.49 -22.63
CA PHE A 16 -31.75 -4.46 -21.60
C PHE A 16 -31.50 -5.00 -20.20
N ALA A 17 -32.00 -6.19 -19.86
CA ALA A 17 -31.79 -6.81 -18.56
C ALA A 17 -30.30 -7.10 -18.30
N GLN A 18 -29.55 -7.58 -19.29
CA GLN A 18 -28.11 -7.80 -19.17
C GLN A 18 -27.35 -6.47 -19.00
N GLY A 19 -27.69 -5.45 -19.78
CA GLY A 19 -27.12 -4.11 -19.64
C GLY A 19 -27.35 -3.54 -18.24
N LEU A 20 -28.57 -3.68 -17.70
CA LEU A 20 -28.92 -3.23 -16.36
C LEU A 20 -28.14 -4.01 -15.28
N SER A 21 -27.98 -5.33 -15.44
CA SER A 21 -27.21 -6.18 -14.53
C SER A 21 -25.74 -5.78 -14.49
N LEU A 22 -25.11 -5.58 -15.66
CA LEU A 22 -23.73 -5.12 -15.75
C LEU A 22 -23.54 -3.71 -15.18
N TRP A 23 -24.47 -2.80 -15.45
CA TRP A 23 -24.48 -1.45 -14.87
C TRP A 23 -24.60 -1.50 -13.34
N PHE A 24 -25.50 -2.34 -12.83
CA PHE A 24 -25.70 -2.51 -11.39
C PHE A 24 -24.47 -3.11 -10.70
N MET A 25 -23.85 -4.13 -11.30
CA MET A 25 -22.57 -4.66 -10.82
C MET A 25 -21.49 -3.59 -10.81
N TYR A 26 -21.33 -2.83 -11.90
CA TYR A 26 -20.37 -1.72 -11.97
C TYR A 26 -20.64 -0.68 -10.87
N PHE A 27 -21.91 -0.29 -10.67
CA PHE A 27 -22.32 0.65 -9.63
C PHE A 27 -22.01 0.13 -8.23
N LEU A 28 -22.30 -1.14 -7.94
CA LEU A 28 -21.94 -1.79 -6.69
C LEU A 28 -20.41 -1.78 -6.49
N PHE A 29 -19.63 -2.18 -7.49
CA PHE A 29 -18.17 -2.11 -7.43
C PHE A 29 -17.67 -0.69 -7.18
N LYS A 30 -18.28 0.33 -7.79
CA LYS A 30 -17.96 1.74 -7.56
C LYS A 30 -18.30 2.18 -6.13
N LYS A 31 -19.45 1.75 -5.59
CA LYS A 31 -19.85 2.04 -4.20
C LYS A 31 -19.03 1.28 -3.16
N LEU A 32 -18.55 0.08 -3.49
CA LEU A 32 -17.69 -0.73 -2.61
C LEU A 32 -16.26 -0.19 -2.59
N LYS A 33 -15.80 0.46 -3.66
CA LYS A 33 -14.59 1.30 -3.68
C LYS A 33 -14.81 2.63 -2.96
N LYS A 34 -15.38 2.62 -1.74
CA LYS A 34 -15.26 3.79 -0.87
C LYS A 34 -13.76 3.97 -0.58
N PRO A 35 -13.17 5.16 -0.78
CA PRO A 35 -11.84 5.43 -0.27
C PRO A 35 -11.90 5.19 1.23
N LYS A 36 -11.23 4.13 1.68
CA LYS A 36 -11.16 3.81 3.11
C LYS A 36 -10.57 5.02 3.79
N LEU A 37 -11.28 5.54 4.81
CA LEU A 37 -10.87 6.72 5.57
C LEU A 37 -9.35 6.64 5.80
N ALA A 38 -8.65 7.70 5.43
CA ALA A 38 -7.26 7.88 5.77
C ALA A 38 -7.13 7.54 7.26
N ALA A 39 -6.16 6.68 7.61
CA ALA A 39 -5.80 6.46 9.00
C ALA A 39 -5.71 7.83 9.68
N PRO A 40 -6.20 7.96 10.93
CA PRO A 40 -6.35 9.25 11.60
C PRO A 40 -5.13 10.14 11.36
N ALA A 41 -5.40 11.42 11.07
CA ALA A 41 -4.36 12.40 10.85
C ALA A 41 -3.36 12.35 12.01
N TYR A 42 -2.08 12.25 11.64
CA TYR A 42 -0.97 12.22 12.59
C TYR A 42 -0.94 13.53 13.37
N SER A 43 -1.05 13.45 14.69
CA SER A 43 -0.63 14.51 15.60
C SER A 43 0.76 14.14 16.14
N PRO A 44 1.82 14.91 15.79
CA PRO A 44 3.11 14.77 16.44
C PRO A 44 2.94 14.75 17.97
N GLY A 45 3.48 13.74 18.65
CA GLY A 45 3.42 13.65 20.12
C GLY A 45 2.31 12.79 20.73
N THR A 46 1.42 12.17 19.93
CA THR A 46 0.27 11.40 20.47
C THR A 46 0.44 9.87 20.43
N GLY A 47 1.66 9.37 20.21
CA GLY A 47 1.96 7.93 20.18
C GLY A 47 3.44 7.60 20.34
N LEU A 48 4.15 8.37 21.17
CA LEU A 48 5.60 8.30 21.34
C LEU A 48 6.02 7.59 22.63
N ASP A 49 5.63 6.32 22.73
CA ASP A 49 6.35 5.33 23.54
C ASP A 49 7.38 4.57 22.65
N GLY A 50 7.54 5.02 21.41
CA GLY A 50 8.75 4.82 20.61
C GLY A 50 8.70 3.77 19.50
N LYS A 51 7.55 3.21 19.09
CA LYS A 51 7.62 2.04 18.18
C LYS A 51 6.64 1.95 17.00
N ALA A 52 5.36 2.37 17.02
CA ALA A 52 4.44 2.12 15.88
C ALA A 52 4.15 3.38 15.03
N PHE A 53 4.29 3.29 13.69
CA PHE A 53 3.94 4.36 12.76
C PHE A 53 2.48 4.20 12.28
N PRO A 54 1.67 5.27 12.30
CA PRO A 54 0.37 5.25 11.66
C PRO A 54 0.55 5.18 10.14
N VAL A 55 0.11 4.07 9.56
CA VAL A 55 0.25 3.76 8.13
C VAL A 55 -1.12 3.51 7.52
N LEU A 56 -1.27 3.85 6.24
CA LEU A 56 -2.54 3.63 5.54
C LEU A 56 -2.75 2.15 5.21
N SER A 57 -1.67 1.50 4.82
CA SER A 57 -1.68 0.09 4.44
C SER A 57 -0.28 -0.48 4.39
N THR A 58 -0.22 -1.81 4.39
CA THR A 58 0.99 -2.60 4.19
C THR A 58 0.78 -3.64 3.11
N PHE A 59 1.85 -4.07 2.47
CA PHE A 59 1.82 -5.04 1.39
C PHE A 59 3.01 -6.00 1.45
N THR A 60 2.82 -7.17 0.86
CA THR A 60 3.91 -8.09 0.51
C THR A 60 4.09 -8.00 -0.99
N GLY A 61 5.26 -7.54 -1.44
CA GLY A 61 5.60 -7.48 -2.87
C GLY A 61 6.60 -8.57 -3.29
N LEU A 62 6.92 -8.58 -4.58
CA LEU A 62 7.99 -9.43 -5.13
C LEU A 62 9.26 -8.59 -5.33
N ARG A 63 10.39 -9.11 -4.85
CA ARG A 63 11.70 -8.47 -5.03
C ARG A 63 12.06 -8.47 -6.51
N GLY A 64 12.58 -7.36 -7.01
CA GLY A 64 12.94 -7.20 -8.42
C GLY A 64 11.76 -6.93 -9.37
N VAL A 65 10.51 -7.12 -8.95
CA VAL A 65 9.34 -6.82 -9.78
C VAL A 65 8.56 -5.62 -9.25
N PRO A 66 8.63 -4.46 -9.94
CA PRO A 66 8.00 -3.25 -9.45
C PRO A 66 6.47 -3.36 -9.46
N TRP A 67 5.82 -2.71 -8.50
CA TRP A 67 4.35 -2.53 -8.45
C TRP A 67 3.49 -3.79 -8.30
N ILE A 68 4.09 -4.96 -8.09
CA ILE A 68 3.36 -6.19 -7.81
C ILE A 68 3.31 -6.44 -6.31
N ALA A 69 2.10 -6.50 -5.76
CA ALA A 69 1.82 -6.92 -4.41
C ALA A 69 1.02 -8.23 -4.42
N VAL A 70 1.52 -9.26 -3.74
CA VAL A 70 0.86 -10.56 -3.57
C VAL A 70 -0.07 -10.59 -2.37
N ALA A 71 0.09 -9.65 -1.42
CA ALA A 71 -0.81 -9.49 -0.29
C ALA A 71 -0.89 -8.02 0.15
N THR A 72 -2.01 -7.63 0.75
CA THR A 72 -2.22 -6.30 1.31
C THR A 72 -2.98 -6.37 2.63
N ASN A 73 -2.76 -5.39 3.50
CA ASN A 73 -3.56 -5.17 4.69
C ASN A 73 -3.75 -3.67 4.91
N SER A 74 -5.00 -3.23 4.82
CA SER A 74 -5.46 -1.88 5.16
C SER A 74 -6.44 -1.87 6.33
N LEU A 75 -6.76 -3.05 6.91
CA LEU A 75 -7.71 -3.17 8.02
C LEU A 75 -7.04 -2.94 9.36
N SER A 76 -5.89 -3.58 9.56
CA SER A 76 -5.09 -3.41 10.76
C SER A 76 -3.61 -3.51 10.40
N PRO A 77 -3.10 -2.57 9.57
CA PRO A 77 -1.69 -2.57 9.21
C PRO A 77 -0.81 -2.28 10.42
N VAL A 78 0.38 -2.88 10.46
CA VAL A 78 1.41 -2.56 11.47
C VAL A 78 2.71 -2.30 10.74
N PHE A 79 3.36 -1.21 11.13
CA PHE A 79 4.74 -0.91 10.80
C PHE A 79 5.36 -0.26 12.02
N ARG A 80 6.45 -0.84 12.50
CA ARG A 80 7.06 -0.47 13.76
C ARG A 80 8.56 -0.69 13.73
N LEU A 81 9.30 0.28 14.25
CA LEU A 81 10.74 0.18 14.45
C LEU A 81 10.98 0.08 15.96
N ASP A 82 11.64 -1.00 16.37
CA ASP A 82 11.92 -1.33 17.76
C ASP A 82 13.43 -1.59 17.90
N GLY A 83 14.20 -0.53 18.15
CA GLY A 83 15.66 -0.59 18.16
C GLY A 83 16.20 -1.13 16.83
N LYS A 84 16.77 -2.34 16.85
CA LYS A 84 17.28 -3.03 15.65
C LYS A 84 16.22 -3.84 14.90
N GLN A 85 14.97 -3.81 15.33
CA GLN A 85 13.92 -4.69 14.85
C GLN A 85 12.87 -3.94 14.03
N LEU A 86 12.52 -4.53 12.90
CA LEU A 86 11.39 -4.16 12.07
C LEU A 86 10.23 -5.10 12.39
N ILE A 87 9.16 -4.55 12.96
CA ILE A 87 7.92 -5.28 13.24
C ILE A 87 6.84 -4.80 12.28
N TYR A 88 6.19 -5.73 11.60
CA TYR A 88 5.19 -5.40 10.59
C TYR A 88 4.10 -6.45 10.47
N ARG A 89 2.94 -6.06 9.95
CA ARG A 89 1.82 -6.98 9.73
C ARG A 89 1.16 -6.71 8.39
N VAL A 90 1.34 -7.66 7.47
CA VAL A 90 0.51 -7.78 6.26
C VAL A 90 -0.57 -8.81 6.53
N ILE A 91 -0.29 -10.11 6.37
CA ILE A 91 -1.24 -11.20 6.71
C ILE A 91 -1.16 -11.52 8.21
N ARG A 92 0.05 -11.75 8.72
CA ARG A 92 0.36 -12.01 10.13
C ARG A 92 1.46 -11.07 10.60
N GLN A 93 1.56 -10.85 11.91
CA GLN A 93 2.68 -10.09 12.46
C GLN A 93 3.98 -10.85 12.22
N ARG A 94 5.00 -10.13 11.76
CA ARG A 94 6.36 -10.59 11.53
C ARG A 94 7.31 -9.62 12.19
N GLN A 95 8.47 -10.14 12.54
CA GLN A 95 9.57 -9.41 13.15
C GLN A 95 10.84 -9.82 12.41
N ARG A 96 11.62 -8.84 11.98
CA ARG A 96 12.88 -9.03 11.26
C ARG A 96 13.92 -8.07 11.81
N LEU A 97 15.19 -8.44 11.73
CA LEU A 97 16.26 -7.51 12.06
C LEU A 97 16.41 -6.51 10.91
N LEU A 98 16.75 -5.28 11.24
CA LEU A 98 17.10 -4.27 10.23
C LEU A 98 18.38 -4.66 9.48
N SER A 99 19.22 -5.54 10.05
CA SER A 99 20.37 -6.14 9.34
C SER A 99 19.96 -7.10 8.22
N ASP A 100 18.73 -7.63 8.24
CA ASP A 100 18.22 -8.52 7.18
C ASP A 100 17.75 -7.73 5.96
N VAL A 101 17.66 -6.40 6.09
CA VAL A 101 17.25 -5.50 5.02
C VAL A 101 18.41 -5.34 4.03
N LEU A 102 18.19 -5.85 2.82
CA LEU A 102 19.11 -5.70 1.71
C LEU A 102 19.11 -4.27 1.18
N ARG A 103 17.93 -3.67 1.07
CA ARG A 103 17.74 -2.32 0.52
C ARG A 103 16.41 -1.73 0.97
N VAL A 104 16.41 -0.43 1.26
CA VAL A 104 15.18 0.35 1.40
C VAL A 104 15.04 1.29 0.21
N ASP A 105 13.87 1.24 -0.42
CA ASP A 105 13.51 2.07 -1.58
C ASP A 105 12.24 2.87 -1.29
N THR A 106 12.06 3.99 -1.99
CA THR A 106 10.84 4.79 -1.94
C THR A 106 10.19 4.82 -3.30
N ARG A 107 8.86 4.72 -3.31
CA ARG A 107 8.05 4.72 -4.53
C ARG A 107 6.78 5.51 -4.33
N SER A 108 6.51 6.43 -5.24
CA SER A 108 5.27 7.18 -5.28
C SER A 108 4.60 7.03 -6.64
N ALA A 109 3.32 6.68 -6.64
CA ALA A 109 2.47 6.70 -7.83
C ALA A 109 1.02 6.87 -7.40
N TYR A 110 0.23 7.57 -8.21
CA TYR A 110 -1.22 7.74 -8.02
C TYR A 110 -1.61 8.18 -6.60
N GLY A 111 -0.83 9.08 -5.98
CA GLY A 111 -1.08 9.57 -4.62
C GLY A 111 -0.72 8.60 -3.49
N THR A 112 -0.04 7.49 -3.79
CA THR A 112 0.53 6.58 -2.78
C THR A 112 1.98 6.95 -2.49
N PHE A 113 2.40 6.83 -1.23
CA PHE A 113 3.76 7.14 -0.78
C PHE A 113 4.32 5.94 -0.04
N ASN A 114 5.00 5.07 -0.79
CA ASN A 114 5.40 3.75 -0.32
C ASN A 114 6.87 3.73 0.05
N LEU A 115 7.17 3.14 1.20
CA LEU A 115 8.51 2.70 1.57
C LEU A 115 8.60 1.19 1.38
N VAL A 116 9.62 0.72 0.70
CA VAL A 116 9.82 -0.68 0.31
C VAL A 116 11.06 -1.20 1.01
N PHE A 117 10.92 -2.27 1.79
CA PHE A 117 12.00 -3.01 2.41
C PHE A 117 12.21 -4.31 1.65
N GLU A 118 13.36 -4.41 0.99
CA GLU A 118 13.85 -5.65 0.39
C GLU A 118 14.68 -6.40 1.44
N PHE A 119 14.48 -7.71 1.54
CA PHE A 119 15.22 -8.55 2.47
C PHE A 119 16.22 -9.42 1.74
N ALA A 120 17.38 -9.69 2.34
CA ALA A 120 18.43 -10.48 1.72
C ALA A 120 18.02 -11.95 1.53
N ASP A 121 17.37 -12.52 2.55
CA ASP A 121 16.95 -13.92 2.67
C ASP A 121 15.62 -14.25 1.98
N SER A 122 14.95 -13.28 1.35
CA SER A 122 13.58 -13.46 0.87
C SER A 122 13.37 -12.93 -0.56
N PRO A 123 12.61 -13.67 -1.41
CA PRO A 123 12.12 -13.12 -2.67
C PRO A 123 10.98 -12.12 -2.47
N PHE A 124 10.48 -11.95 -1.24
CA PHE A 124 9.39 -11.03 -0.94
C PHE A 124 9.89 -9.72 -0.33
N THR A 125 9.14 -8.65 -0.56
CA THR A 125 9.37 -7.33 0.04
C THR A 125 8.29 -7.01 1.05
N PHE A 126 8.62 -6.17 2.03
CA PHE A 126 7.63 -5.50 2.85
C PHE A 126 7.45 -4.08 2.34
N ILE A 127 6.23 -3.70 2.01
CA ILE A 127 5.90 -2.36 1.50
C ILE A 127 4.94 -1.71 2.48
N VAL A 128 5.15 -0.43 2.77
CA VAL A 128 4.30 0.35 3.65
C VAL A 128 3.90 1.67 3.00
N ASN A 129 2.61 1.94 2.95
CA ASN A 129 2.08 3.22 2.48
C ASN A 129 1.92 4.18 3.66
N LEU A 130 2.72 5.24 3.64
CA LEU A 130 2.77 6.26 4.69
C LEU A 130 1.79 7.40 4.45
N GLY A 131 1.21 7.51 3.25
CA GLY A 131 0.18 8.50 2.92
C GLY A 131 0.68 9.92 2.67
N SER A 132 1.95 10.24 2.94
CA SER A 132 2.55 11.52 2.54
C SER A 132 4.07 11.43 2.34
N PRO A 133 4.66 12.31 1.50
CA PRO A 133 6.11 12.42 1.33
C PRO A 133 6.82 12.73 2.66
N LEU A 134 6.28 13.66 3.45
CA LEU A 134 6.87 14.07 4.73
C LEU A 134 7.01 12.90 5.70
N ARG A 135 6.04 11.98 5.73
CA ARG A 135 6.12 10.77 6.57
C ARG A 135 7.17 9.79 6.05
N VAL A 136 7.34 9.66 4.73
CA VAL A 136 8.42 8.88 4.13
C VAL A 136 9.77 9.43 4.56
N THR A 137 9.99 10.74 4.38
CA THR A 137 11.22 11.43 4.79
C THR A 137 11.48 11.30 6.30
N TYR A 138 10.44 11.43 7.13
CA TYR A 138 10.55 11.23 8.57
C TYR A 138 11.01 9.81 8.92
N VAL A 139 10.38 8.78 8.37
CA VAL A 139 10.77 7.38 8.62
C VAL A 139 12.20 7.12 8.13
N LEU A 140 12.57 7.62 6.96
CA LEU A 140 13.95 7.52 6.45
C LEU A 140 14.97 8.19 7.37
N SER A 141 14.62 9.31 8.00
CA SER A 141 15.52 10.05 8.88
C SER A 141 15.88 9.28 10.17
N ILE A 142 14.95 8.45 10.67
CA ILE A 142 15.13 7.69 11.92
C ILE A 142 15.63 6.25 11.69
N LEU A 143 15.70 5.79 10.43
CA LEU A 143 16.34 4.53 10.12
C LEU A 143 17.85 4.60 10.44
N PRO A 144 18.47 3.46 10.83
CA PRO A 144 19.91 3.41 11.07
C PRO A 144 20.71 4.02 9.92
N PRO A 145 21.77 4.80 10.20
CA PRO A 145 22.54 5.48 9.16
C PRO A 145 23.21 4.51 8.18
N ASN A 146 23.52 3.28 8.61
CA ASN A 146 24.14 2.23 7.82
C ASN A 146 23.13 1.38 7.02
N ILE A 147 21.83 1.66 7.07
CA ILE A 147 20.87 0.88 6.29
C ILE A 147 21.06 1.17 4.79
N PRO A 148 21.13 0.15 3.91
CA PRO A 148 21.31 0.40 2.49
C PRO A 148 20.06 1.07 1.90
N LEU A 149 20.24 2.26 1.32
CA LEU A 149 19.17 3.04 0.69
C LEU A 149 19.33 3.04 -0.83
N SER A 150 18.21 2.97 -1.57
CA SER A 150 18.20 3.31 -3.00
C SER A 150 18.50 4.79 -3.23
N GLU A 151 18.92 5.17 -4.43
CA GLU A 151 19.17 6.57 -4.80
C GLU A 151 17.95 7.47 -4.51
N ARG A 152 16.74 6.98 -4.82
CA ARG A 152 15.49 7.69 -4.52
C ARG A 152 15.26 7.86 -3.03
N ALA A 153 15.55 6.82 -2.24
CA ALA A 153 15.41 6.87 -0.78
C ALA A 153 16.45 7.79 -0.15
N GLN A 154 17.67 7.83 -0.69
CA GLN A 154 18.71 8.78 -0.27
C GLN A 154 18.27 10.22 -0.54
N ALA A 155 17.79 10.52 -1.76
CA ALA A 155 17.29 11.84 -2.12
C ALA A 155 16.13 12.29 -1.20
N ALA A 156 15.17 11.39 -0.92
CA ALA A 156 14.05 11.67 -0.03
C ALA A 156 14.45 11.86 1.44
N ARG A 157 15.60 11.32 1.88
CA ARG A 157 16.14 11.50 3.24
C ARG A 157 16.77 12.88 3.42
N ILE A 158 17.41 13.40 2.38
CA ILE A 158 18.15 14.68 2.40
C ILE A 158 17.22 15.89 2.34
N MET A 159 16.03 15.76 1.73
CA MET A 159 14.99 16.81 1.70
C MET A 159 14.54 17.33 3.09
N LYS A 160 15.02 16.75 4.19
CA LYS A 160 14.76 17.18 5.57
C LYS A 160 15.77 18.19 6.12
N VAL A 161 16.88 18.47 5.43
CA VAL A 161 17.99 19.26 6.01
C VAL A 161 17.85 20.77 5.78
N ASP A 162 17.05 21.22 4.80
CA ASP A 162 16.97 22.63 4.38
C ASP A 162 15.67 23.35 4.77
N GLN A 163 14.98 22.93 5.85
CA GLN A 163 13.80 23.63 6.39
C GLN A 163 13.93 23.94 7.87
#